data_AF-A0A382SS24-F1
#
_entry.id   AF-A0A382SS24-F1
#
_cell.length_a   1.000
_cell.length_b   1.000
_cell.length_c   1.000
_cell.angle_alpha   90.00
_cell.angle_beta   90.00
_cell.angle_gamma   90.00
#
_symmetry.space_group_name_H-M   'P 1'
#
loop_
_entity.id
_entity.type
_entity.pdbx_description
1 polymer ?
#
loop_
_entity_poly.entity_id
_entity_poly.type
_entity_poly.pdbx_seq_one_letter_code
_entity_poly.pdbx_strand_id
1 'polypeptide(L)'
;MVEWNLFRLPSRVATASSLHHLNSMKKIAITLFIAVPLLAGKLQAAEVEGPLRTHLGKPHLDIQPVFQGERFGNIVVSMKGTVVATWGTSHVRAKRSEDGGKTWGKEIVIAKPGFQ
;
A
#
# COMPACT_ATOMS: atom_id res chain seq x y z
N MET A 1 7.31 0.39 79.74
CA MET A 1 6.26 -0.18 78.86
C MET A 1 5.18 0.90 78.75
N VAL A 2 5.40 1.90 77.89
CA VAL A 2 4.69 2.19 76.62
C VAL A 2 3.19 2.49 76.80
N GLU A 3 2.77 3.73 76.50
CA GLU A 3 1.57 3.97 75.72
C GLU A 3 1.82 5.14 74.74
N TRP A 4 1.45 4.90 73.48
CA TRP A 4 1.64 5.79 72.33
C TRP A 4 0.36 6.59 72.02
N ASN A 5 0.57 7.82 71.55
CA ASN A 5 -0.44 8.72 70.99
C ASN A 5 -1.28 8.07 69.88
N LEU A 6 -2.61 8.09 70.02
CA LEU A 6 -3.55 7.80 68.94
C LEU A 6 -3.98 9.09 68.24
N PHE A 7 -3.32 9.41 67.12
CA PHE A 7 -3.81 10.38 66.14
C PHE A 7 -4.93 9.72 65.30
N ARG A 8 -6.19 10.17 65.49
CA ARG A 8 -7.32 9.82 64.62
C ARG A 8 -7.31 10.71 63.38
N LEU A 9 -7.20 10.12 62.18
CA LEU A 9 -7.42 10.83 60.92
C LEU A 9 -8.93 10.96 60.62
N PRO A 10 -9.41 12.10 60.09
CA PRO A 10 -10.80 12.23 59.70
C PRO A 10 -11.06 11.50 58.37
N SER A 11 -12.06 10.62 58.34
CA SER A 11 -12.57 9.99 57.12
C SER A 11 -13.29 11.04 56.26
N ARG A 12 -12.72 11.39 55.10
CA ARG A 12 -13.38 12.27 54.13
C ARG A 12 -14.58 11.56 53.50
N VAL A 13 -15.79 12.04 53.77
CA VAL A 13 -17.00 11.64 53.04
C VAL A 13 -17.05 12.42 51.73
N ALA A 14 -17.02 11.72 50.60
CA ALA A 14 -17.17 12.34 49.29
C ALA A 14 -18.62 12.85 49.10
N THR A 15 -18.80 14.10 48.71
CA THR A 15 -20.12 14.71 48.49
C THR A 15 -20.70 14.30 47.14
N ALA A 16 -22.03 14.21 47.03
CA ALA A 16 -22.74 13.72 45.84
C ALA A 16 -22.37 14.46 44.53
N SER A 17 -22.06 15.77 44.62
CA SER A 17 -21.59 16.58 43.49
C SER A 17 -20.26 16.07 42.89
N SER A 18 -19.34 15.61 43.73
CA SER A 18 -18.06 15.03 43.31
C SER A 18 -18.23 13.70 42.56
N LEU A 19 -19.21 12.90 42.98
CA LEU A 19 -19.54 11.62 42.34
C LEU A 19 -20.20 11.81 40.96
N HIS A 20 -21.05 12.82 40.80
CA HIS A 20 -21.64 13.17 39.50
C HIS A 20 -20.57 13.66 38.50
N HIS A 21 -19.62 14.49 38.94
CA HIS A 21 -18.54 14.98 38.08
C HIS A 21 -17.60 13.85 37.64
N LEU A 22 -17.25 12.94 38.56
CA LEU A 22 -16.42 11.76 38.26
C LEU A 22 -17.11 10.80 37.27
N ASN A 23 -18.42 10.60 37.41
CA ASN A 23 -19.20 9.78 36.48
C ASN A 23 -19.35 10.44 35.10
N SER A 24 -19.46 11.77 35.04
CA SER A 24 -19.47 12.50 33.77
C SER A 24 -18.13 12.41 33.05
N MET A 25 -17.00 12.58 33.77
CA MET A 25 -15.66 12.45 33.22
C MET A 25 -15.35 11.03 32.74
N LYS A 26 -15.80 9.99 33.46
CA LYS A 26 -15.68 8.58 33.02
C LYS A 26 -16.47 8.31 31.75
N LYS A 27 -17.69 8.84 31.61
CA LYS A 27 -18.49 8.70 30.39
C LYS A 27 -17.84 9.38 29.19
N ILE A 28 -17.32 10.60 29.37
CA ILE A 28 -16.58 11.32 28.32
C ILE A 28 -15.32 10.55 27.90
N ALA A 29 -14.56 10.02 28.87
CA ALA A 29 -13.39 9.21 28.60
C ALA A 29 -13.74 7.92 27.84
N ILE A 30 -14.82 7.23 28.21
CA ILE A 30 -15.31 6.03 27.52
C ILE A 30 -15.77 6.36 26.09
N THR A 31 -16.52 7.46 25.90
CA THR A 31 -16.99 7.88 24.56
C THR A 31 -15.82 8.24 23.64
N LEU A 32 -14.79 8.93 24.15
CA LEU A 32 -13.56 9.22 23.38
C LEU A 32 -12.79 7.92 23.07
N PHE A 33 -12.73 6.97 23.98
CA PHE A 33 -12.03 5.70 23.78
C PHE A 33 -12.69 4.81 22.70
N ILE A 34 -14.00 4.93 22.52
CA ILE A 34 -14.76 4.17 21.51
C ILE A 34 -14.81 4.91 20.16
N ALA A 35 -14.88 6.24 20.15
CA ALA A 35 -15.01 7.02 18.91
C ALA A 35 -13.70 7.12 18.11
N VAL A 36 -12.55 7.12 18.77
CA VAL A 36 -11.22 7.25 18.12
C VAL A 36 -10.87 6.05 17.21
N PRO A 37 -11.08 4.77 17.60
CA PRO A 37 -10.80 3.66 16.69
C PRO A 37 -11.80 3.58 15.51
N LEU A 38 -13.00 4.18 15.61
CA LEU A 38 -13.94 4.24 14.49
C LEU A 38 -13.50 5.23 13.38
N LEU A 39 -12.81 6.32 13.72
CA LEU A 39 -12.28 7.26 12.71
C LEU A 39 -10.91 6.85 12.14
N ALA A 40 -10.11 6.08 12.88
CA ALA A 40 -8.79 5.63 12.41
C ALA A 40 -8.85 4.49 11.37
N GLY A 41 -10.01 3.85 11.21
CA GLY A 41 -10.13 2.58 10.50
C GLY A 41 -10.10 2.62 8.96
N LYS A 42 -10.06 3.78 8.29
CA LYS A 42 -10.18 3.82 6.81
C LYS A 42 -9.40 4.95 6.13
N LEU A 43 -8.13 5.15 6.48
CA LEU A 43 -7.16 5.79 5.59
C LEU A 43 -6.30 4.71 4.92
N GLN A 44 -6.95 3.80 4.18
CA GLN A 44 -6.23 2.96 3.23
C GLN A 44 -5.94 3.85 2.03
N ALA A 45 -4.72 4.42 1.97
CA ALA A 45 -4.22 4.91 0.70
C ALA A 45 -4.36 3.76 -0.30
N ALA A 46 -5.00 4.00 -1.44
CA ALA A 46 -5.24 2.96 -2.43
C ALA A 46 -3.89 2.31 -2.75
N GLU A 47 -3.79 0.99 -2.54
CA GLU A 47 -2.61 0.17 -2.84
C GLU A 47 -2.49 0.00 -4.37
N VAL A 48 -2.39 1.13 -5.06
CA VAL A 48 -2.18 1.20 -6.52
C VAL A 48 -0.72 0.92 -6.82
N GLU A 49 0.17 1.35 -5.93
CA GLU A 49 1.61 1.12 -6.01
C GLU A 49 2.02 -0.08 -5.15
N GLY A 50 2.89 -0.93 -5.70
CA GLY A 50 3.45 -2.07 -4.97
C GLY A 50 4.45 -1.65 -3.89
N PRO A 51 4.90 -2.58 -3.02
CA PRO A 51 5.83 -2.28 -1.94
C PRO A 51 7.21 -1.83 -2.45
N LEU A 52 7.81 -0.83 -1.78
CA LEU A 52 9.13 -0.28 -2.13
C LEU A 52 10.26 -1.32 -2.11
N ARG A 53 10.14 -2.38 -1.32
CA ARG A 53 11.19 -3.39 -1.11
C ARG A 53 11.71 -4.02 -2.41
N THR A 54 10.86 -4.16 -3.43
CA THR A 54 11.23 -4.72 -4.74
C THR A 54 12.27 -3.88 -5.50
N HIS A 55 12.39 -2.59 -5.18
CA HIS A 55 13.24 -1.63 -5.89
C HIS A 55 14.57 -1.32 -5.16
N LEU A 56 14.77 -1.85 -3.95
CA LEU A 56 15.96 -1.58 -3.11
C LEU A 56 17.06 -2.64 -3.25
N GLY A 57 17.03 -3.42 -4.34
CA GLY A 57 18.03 -4.43 -4.65
C GLY A 57 19.37 -3.84 -5.12
N LYS A 58 20.32 -4.73 -5.47
CA LYS A 58 21.55 -4.31 -6.15
C LYS A 58 21.21 -3.69 -7.51
N PRO A 59 21.87 -2.61 -7.94
CA PRO A 59 21.71 -2.09 -9.29
C PRO A 59 21.99 -3.18 -10.32
N HIS A 60 21.14 -3.28 -11.34
CA HIS A 60 21.19 -4.33 -12.36
C HIS A 60 20.67 -3.81 -13.70
N LEU A 61 21.28 -4.22 -14.81
CA LEU A 61 20.87 -3.89 -16.17
C LEU A 61 21.14 -5.07 -17.10
N ASP A 62 20.09 -5.57 -17.75
CA ASP A 62 20.19 -6.54 -18.83
C ASP A 62 19.71 -5.91 -20.15
N ILE A 63 20.42 -6.21 -21.23
CA ILE A 63 20.07 -5.74 -22.58
C ILE A 63 19.94 -6.96 -23.49
N GLN A 64 18.79 -7.10 -24.15
CA GLN A 64 18.58 -8.14 -25.15
C GLN A 64 17.78 -7.63 -26.36
N PRO A 65 18.09 -8.09 -27.58
CA PRO A 65 17.29 -7.76 -28.75
C PRO A 65 15.97 -8.54 -28.76
N VAL A 66 14.83 -7.83 -28.86
CA VAL A 66 13.48 -8.44 -28.94
C VAL A 66 13.07 -8.72 -30.40
N PHE A 67 13.39 -7.78 -31.29
CA PHE A 67 13.16 -7.84 -32.74
C PHE A 67 14.46 -7.55 -33.48
N GLN A 68 14.51 -7.94 -34.76
CA GLN A 68 15.60 -7.64 -35.68
C GLN A 68 15.09 -6.73 -36.80
N GLY A 69 15.84 -5.68 -37.12
CA GLY A 69 15.50 -4.70 -38.15
C GLY A 69 14.26 -3.85 -37.84
N GLU A 70 13.85 -3.05 -38.83
CA GLU A 70 12.71 -2.12 -38.77
C GLU A 70 12.79 -1.09 -37.62
N ARG A 71 11.76 -0.23 -37.48
CA ARG A 71 11.68 0.83 -36.46
C ARG A 71 10.24 0.95 -35.91
N PHE A 72 9.99 2.01 -35.13
CA PHE A 72 8.71 2.35 -34.50
C PHE A 72 8.30 1.39 -33.38
N GLY A 73 9.23 1.24 -32.42
CA GLY A 73 9.00 0.49 -31.21
C GLY A 73 8.04 1.15 -30.24
N ASN A 74 7.20 0.32 -29.62
CA ASN A 74 6.43 0.68 -28.45
C ASN A 74 6.46 -0.47 -27.44
N ILE A 75 6.33 -0.15 -26.15
CA ILE A 75 6.28 -1.13 -25.07
C ILE A 75 5.18 -0.74 -24.08
N VAL A 76 4.37 -1.73 -23.69
CA VAL A 76 3.30 -1.55 -22.71
C VAL A 76 3.28 -2.71 -21.72
N VAL A 77 2.79 -2.45 -20.51
CA VAL A 77 2.66 -3.44 -19.45
C VAL A 77 1.20 -3.54 -19.04
N SER A 78 0.66 -4.76 -19.03
CA SER A 78 -0.70 -5.01 -18.54
C SER A 78 -0.75 -5.05 -17.01
N MET A 79 -1.96 -4.94 -16.43
CA MET A 79 -2.16 -5.10 -14.99
C MET A 79 -1.74 -6.47 -14.42
N LYS A 80 -1.54 -7.48 -15.28
CA LYS A 80 -1.03 -8.80 -14.89
C LYS A 80 0.51 -8.87 -14.88
N GLY A 81 1.20 -7.76 -15.15
CA GLY A 81 2.66 -7.71 -15.28
C GLY A 81 3.19 -8.23 -16.61
N THR A 82 2.32 -8.64 -17.53
CA THR A 82 2.71 -9.07 -18.88
C THR A 82 3.19 -7.88 -19.70
N VAL A 83 4.40 -7.99 -20.25
CA VAL A 83 5.03 -6.98 -21.11
C VAL A 83 4.72 -7.31 -22.57
N VAL A 84 4.27 -6.31 -23.33
CA VAL A 84 4.02 -6.43 -24.77
C VAL A 84 4.88 -5.40 -25.49
N ALA A 85 5.74 -5.87 -26.38
CA ALA A 85 6.52 -5.03 -27.27
C ALA A 85 5.96 -5.11 -28.68
N THR A 86 5.76 -3.97 -29.32
CA THR A 86 5.36 -3.88 -30.73
C THR A 86 6.44 -3.21 -31.55
N TRP A 87 6.58 -3.63 -32.80
CA TRP A 87 7.64 -3.14 -33.70
C TRP A 87 7.20 -3.30 -35.16
N GLY A 88 7.64 -2.39 -36.03
CA GLY A 88 7.68 -2.66 -37.46
C GLY A 88 7.18 -1.54 -38.37
N THR A 89 7.55 -1.66 -39.65
CA THR A 89 7.21 -0.71 -40.72
C THR A 89 6.48 -1.42 -41.87
N SER A 90 7.10 -2.46 -42.44
CA SER A 90 6.49 -3.27 -43.50
C SER A 90 5.28 -4.04 -43.00
N HIS A 91 5.29 -4.39 -41.71
CA HIS A 91 4.19 -5.03 -40.99
C HIS A 91 4.31 -4.72 -39.50
N VAL A 92 3.18 -4.61 -38.80
CA VAL A 92 3.17 -4.41 -37.36
C VAL A 92 3.21 -5.79 -36.68
N ARG A 93 4.14 -5.96 -35.74
CA ARG A 93 4.39 -7.21 -35.03
C ARG A 93 4.36 -6.99 -33.53
N ALA A 94 4.08 -8.05 -32.79
CA ALA A 94 4.13 -8.08 -31.33
C ALA A 94 4.92 -9.28 -30.81
N LYS A 95 5.54 -9.11 -29.65
CA LYS A 95 6.04 -10.19 -28.79
C LYS A 95 5.59 -9.93 -27.37
N ARG A 96 5.37 -11.01 -26.63
CA ARG A 96 4.87 -10.98 -25.25
C ARG A 96 5.84 -11.67 -24.30
N SER A 97 6.03 -11.07 -23.13
CA SER A 97 6.76 -11.66 -22.01
C SER A 97 5.86 -11.70 -20.78
N GLU A 98 5.75 -12.87 -20.15
CA GLU A 98 4.97 -13.07 -18.92
C GLU A 98 5.84 -13.00 -17.66
N ASP A 99 7.16 -12.90 -17.81
CA ASP A 99 8.15 -12.94 -16.74
C ASP A 99 8.91 -11.60 -16.55
N GLY A 100 8.27 -10.50 -16.96
CA GLY A 100 8.81 -9.14 -16.79
C GLY A 100 9.90 -8.77 -17.80
N GLY A 101 9.92 -9.42 -18.97
CA GLY A 101 10.87 -9.14 -20.05
C GLY A 101 12.13 -10.00 -20.02
N LYS A 102 12.17 -11.08 -19.24
CA LYS A 102 13.33 -12.01 -19.21
C LYS A 102 13.31 -12.92 -20.43
N THR A 103 12.16 -13.50 -20.75
CA THR A 103 11.95 -14.32 -21.95
C THR A 103 10.81 -13.78 -22.80
N TRP A 104 10.88 -14.02 -24.12
CA TRP A 104 9.91 -13.53 -25.09
C TRP A 104 9.32 -14.69 -25.89
N GLY A 105 8.00 -14.69 -26.01
CA GLY A 105 7.26 -15.67 -26.80
C GLY A 105 7.45 -15.51 -28.31
N LYS A 106 6.69 -16.32 -29.06
CA LYS A 106 6.67 -16.26 -30.53
C LYS A 106 6.18 -14.90 -31.02
N GLU A 107 6.67 -14.50 -32.19
CA GLU A 107 6.20 -13.30 -32.88
C GLU A 107 4.73 -13.46 -33.31
N ILE A 108 3.96 -12.39 -33.13
CA ILE A 108 2.55 -12.28 -33.52
C ILE A 108 2.46 -11.18 -34.57
N VAL A 109 1.97 -11.49 -35.76
CA VAL A 109 1.71 -10.47 -36.79
C VAL A 109 0.37 -9.80 -36.48
N ILE A 110 0.41 -8.48 -36.27
CA ILE A 110 -0.79 -7.65 -36.04
C ILE A 110 -1.39 -7.20 -37.38
N ALA A 111 -0.56 -6.65 -38.29
CA ALA A 111 -1.04 -6.09 -39.56
C ALA A 111 0.01 -6.17 -40.68
N LYS A 112 -0.46 -6.37 -41.93
CA LYS A 112 0.32 -6.39 -43.18
C LYS A 112 -0.50 -5.74 -44.31
N PRO A 113 -0.08 -4.63 -44.94
CA PRO A 113 1.13 -3.86 -44.63
C PRO A 113 1.02 -3.13 -43.28
N GLY A 114 2.17 -2.72 -42.72
CA GLY A 114 2.24 -2.08 -41.40
C GLY A 114 1.83 -0.61 -41.40
N PHE A 115 2.02 0.06 -42.54
CA PHE A 115 1.49 1.39 -42.82
C PHE A 115 0.58 1.31 -44.04
N GLN A 116 -0.50 2.10 -44.03
CA GLN A 116 -1.34 2.36 -45.20
C GLN A 116 -0.91 3.64 -45.88
#